data_AF-A0A968V455-F1
#
_entry.id   AF-A0A968V455-F1
#
_cell.length_a   1.000
_cell.length_b   1.000
_cell.length_c   1.000
_cell.angle_alpha   90.00
_cell.angle_beta   90.00
_cell.angle_gamma   90.00
#
_symmetry.space_group_name_H-M   'P 1'
#
loop_
_entity.id
_entity.type
_entity.pdbx_description
1 polymer ?
#
loop_
_entity_poly.entity_id
_entity_poly.type
_entity_poly.pdbx_seq_one_letter_code
_entity_poly.pdbx_strand_id
1 'polypeptide(L)'
;MMKLLPILTLLLGCVLAACDSNSKNRAVAPAALVNYSSEADPFEEYWYKGLAEVNSYDLQQSRYGEMRQGEAVLVFVTEPFSASKQVKLDDPERAGNDNVSVLKTNAIRKFNTGIYDYSMMTSVFTPVQLDQFPSTLKTYH
;
A
#
# COMPACT_ATOMS: atom_id res chain seq x y z
N MET A 1 -12.68 -42.92 48.76
CA MET A 1 -13.08 -43.13 47.35
C MET A 1 -14.43 -42.49 47.12
N MET A 2 -14.50 -41.31 46.52
CA MET A 2 -15.73 -40.77 45.92
C MET A 2 -15.33 -39.69 44.91
N LYS A 3 -15.92 -39.74 43.73
CA LYS A 3 -15.40 -39.25 42.44
C LYS A 3 -15.60 -37.73 42.26
N LEU A 4 -14.51 -36.99 42.04
CA LEU A 4 -14.50 -35.55 41.75
C LEU A 4 -14.45 -35.27 40.24
N LEU A 5 -15.24 -36.02 39.45
CA LEU A 5 -15.12 -36.07 37.99
C LEU A 5 -16.47 -35.94 37.23
N PRO A 6 -17.26 -34.86 37.42
CA PRO A 6 -18.17 -34.46 36.35
C PRO A 6 -18.08 -32.95 35.98
N ILE A 7 -17.35 -32.14 36.75
CA ILE A 7 -17.33 -30.67 36.54
C ILE A 7 -16.32 -30.27 35.44
N LEU A 8 -15.24 -31.03 35.27
CA LEU A 8 -14.24 -30.77 34.21
C LEU A 8 -14.76 -31.09 32.79
N THR A 9 -15.74 -31.98 32.68
CA THR A 9 -16.34 -32.36 31.40
C THR A 9 -17.39 -31.38 30.87
N LEU A 10 -17.95 -30.52 31.73
CA LEU A 10 -18.96 -29.53 31.30
C LEU A 10 -18.32 -28.27 30.67
N LEU A 11 -17.08 -27.92 31.05
CA LEU A 11 -16.37 -26.78 30.47
C LEU A 11 -15.68 -27.08 29.12
N LEU A 12 -15.36 -28.35 28.84
CA LEU A 12 -14.72 -28.74 27.57
C LEU A 12 -15.73 -28.89 26.41
N GLY A 13 -17.03 -29.07 26.71
CA GLY A 13 -18.09 -29.18 25.72
C GLY A 13 -18.51 -27.85 25.06
N CYS A 14 -18.34 -26.71 25.73
CA CYS A 14 -18.73 -25.40 25.18
C CYS A 14 -17.76 -24.83 24.14
N VAL A 15 -16.54 -25.36 24.03
CA VAL A 15 -15.52 -24.84 23.08
C VAL A 15 -15.71 -25.39 21.66
N LEU A 16 -16.40 -26.52 21.49
CA LEU A 16 -16.62 -27.15 20.18
C LEU A 16 -17.91 -26.75 19.45
N ALA A 17 -18.79 -25.96 20.09
CA ALA A 17 -20.07 -25.54 19.51
C ALA A 17 -20.07 -24.09 18.97
N ALA A 18 -18.91 -23.43 18.87
CA ALA A 18 -18.78 -22.08 18.35
C ALA A 18 -18.03 -22.03 17.01
N CYS A 19 -18.49 -22.82 16.04
CA CYS A 19 -18.18 -22.61 14.62
C CYS A 19 -19.46 -22.87 13.82
N ASP A 20 -20.39 -21.91 13.88
CA ASP A 20 -21.49 -21.84 12.91
C ASP A 20 -20.97 -21.02 11.71
N SER A 21 -20.33 -21.71 10.75
CA SER A 21 -19.99 -21.13 9.45
C SER A 21 -21.26 -21.05 8.59
N ASN A 22 -22.22 -20.24 9.03
CA ASN A 22 -23.38 -19.89 8.23
C ASN A 22 -22.95 -18.79 7.25
N SER A 23 -22.29 -19.19 6.16
CA SER A 23 -22.06 -18.30 5.02
C SER A 23 -23.40 -18.06 4.34
N LYS A 24 -24.22 -17.22 4.96
CA LYS A 24 -25.29 -16.55 4.24
C LYS A 24 -24.63 -15.82 3.10
N ASN A 25 -24.88 -16.27 1.89
CA ASN A 25 -24.69 -15.51 0.66
C ASN A 25 -25.30 -14.12 0.90
N ARG A 26 -24.48 -13.16 1.32
CA ARG A 26 -24.78 -11.76 1.10
C ARG A 26 -24.68 -11.61 -0.40
N ALA A 27 -25.83 -11.62 -1.05
CA ALA A 27 -25.96 -11.00 -2.35
C ALA A 27 -25.35 -9.60 -2.18
N VAL A 28 -24.15 -9.44 -2.72
CA VAL A 28 -23.56 -8.12 -2.92
C VAL A 28 -24.57 -7.42 -3.81
N ALA A 29 -25.26 -6.43 -3.25
CA ALA A 29 -26.13 -5.57 -4.04
C ALA A 29 -25.32 -5.15 -5.27
N PRO A 30 -25.88 -5.24 -6.49
CA PRO A 30 -25.16 -4.79 -7.67
C PRO A 30 -24.70 -3.37 -7.35
N ALA A 31 -23.39 -3.14 -7.41
CA ALA A 31 -22.83 -1.81 -7.28
C ALA A 31 -23.66 -0.94 -8.21
N ALA A 32 -24.41 0.00 -7.64
CA ALA A 32 -25.23 0.91 -8.43
C ALA A 32 -24.29 1.48 -9.49
N LEU A 33 -24.68 1.36 -10.76
CA LEU A 33 -23.93 1.94 -11.87
C LEU A 33 -23.86 3.43 -11.57
N VAL A 34 -22.73 3.86 -11.01
CA VAL A 34 -22.41 5.27 -10.87
C VAL A 34 -22.28 5.74 -12.29
N ASN A 35 -23.30 6.47 -12.74
CA ASN A 35 -23.26 7.17 -13.99
C ASN A 35 -22.20 8.26 -13.80
N TYR A 36 -20.94 7.93 -14.12
CA TYR A 36 -19.86 8.91 -14.19
C TYR A 36 -20.31 9.94 -15.22
N SER A 37 -20.77 11.09 -14.74
CA SER A 37 -20.91 12.29 -15.55
C SER A 37 -19.62 12.46 -16.33
N SER A 38 -19.74 12.95 -17.57
CA SER A 38 -18.64 13.22 -18.50
C SER A 38 -17.65 14.31 -18.05
N GLU A 39 -17.52 14.53 -16.74
CA GLU A 39 -16.47 15.35 -16.16
C GLU A 39 -15.23 14.48 -16.01
N ALA A 40 -14.09 15.02 -16.46
CA ALA A 40 -12.81 14.33 -16.34
C ALA A 40 -12.53 14.00 -14.87
N ASP A 41 -12.02 12.81 -14.59
CA ASP A 41 -11.59 12.44 -13.23
C ASP A 41 -10.52 13.44 -12.77
N PRO A 42 -10.74 14.21 -11.68
CA PRO A 42 -9.79 15.18 -11.17
C PRO A 42 -8.41 14.56 -10.87
N PHE A 43 -8.39 13.28 -10.49
CA PHE A 43 -7.14 12.55 -10.30
C PHE A 43 -6.39 12.43 -11.63
N GLU A 44 -7.08 11.99 -12.69
CA GLU A 44 -6.46 11.80 -13.99
C GLU A 44 -5.96 13.13 -14.57
N GLU A 45 -6.77 14.19 -14.42
CA GLU A 45 -6.41 15.53 -14.86
C GLU A 45 -5.15 16.05 -14.16
N TYR A 46 -4.93 15.72 -12.88
CA TYR A 46 -3.73 16.15 -12.17
C TYR A 46 -2.52 15.26 -12.49
N TRP A 47 -2.65 13.96 -12.33
CA TRP A 47 -1.52 13.04 -12.30
C TRP A 47 -1.02 12.61 -13.67
N TYR A 48 -1.88 12.51 -14.69
CA TYR A 48 -1.47 12.10 -16.04
C TYR A 48 -1.02 13.28 -16.94
N LYS A 49 -0.61 14.40 -16.34
CA LYS A 49 0.00 15.54 -17.05
C LYS A 49 1.42 15.27 -17.58
N GLY A 50 1.98 14.10 -17.30
CA GLY A 50 3.38 13.76 -17.65
C GLY A 50 4.41 14.51 -16.82
N LEU A 51 4.01 15.05 -15.67
CA LEU A 51 4.85 15.76 -14.71
C LEU A 51 5.04 14.93 -13.44
N ALA A 52 6.08 15.27 -12.67
CA ALA A 52 6.28 14.76 -11.33
C ALA A 52 5.99 15.86 -10.31
N GLU A 53 5.41 15.47 -9.17
CA GLU A 53 5.29 16.35 -8.00
C GLU A 53 6.48 16.13 -7.07
N VAL A 54 7.06 17.22 -6.56
CA VAL A 54 8.20 17.19 -5.64
C VAL A 54 7.84 17.98 -4.38
N ASN A 55 7.87 17.32 -3.24
CA ASN A 55 7.65 17.92 -1.94
C ASN A 55 8.94 17.88 -1.11
N SER A 56 9.30 18.98 -0.46
CA SER A 56 10.50 19.09 0.36
C SER A 56 10.14 19.51 1.79
N TYR A 57 10.81 18.95 2.77
CA TYR A 57 10.54 19.16 4.20
C TYR A 57 11.84 19.25 4.99
N ASP A 58 11.83 20.10 6.02
CA ASP A 58 12.82 20.04 7.09
C ASP A 58 12.61 18.76 7.91
N LEU A 59 13.68 18.00 8.15
CA LEU A 59 13.64 16.72 8.86
C LEU A 59 14.38 16.81 10.19
N GLN A 60 13.73 16.34 11.26
CA GLN A 60 14.37 16.03 12.52
C GLN A 60 14.43 14.51 12.71
N GLN A 61 15.63 13.93 12.62
CA GLN A 61 15.87 12.50 12.68
C GLN A 61 16.63 12.12 13.96
N SER A 62 16.07 11.23 14.78
CA SER A 62 16.81 10.65 15.91
C SER A 62 17.80 9.59 15.41
N ARG A 63 19.08 9.72 15.79
CA ARG A 63 20.13 8.73 15.53
C ARG A 63 21.20 8.81 16.62
N TYR A 64 21.58 7.66 17.18
CA TYR A 64 22.58 7.56 18.28
C TYR A 64 22.25 8.39 19.53
N GLY A 65 20.95 8.49 19.87
CA GLY A 65 20.51 9.25 21.04
C GLY A 65 20.45 10.78 20.84
N GLU A 66 20.77 11.27 19.64
CA GLU A 66 20.74 12.69 19.31
C GLU A 66 19.72 12.98 18.21
N MET A 67 19.10 14.17 18.26
CA MET A 67 18.28 14.69 17.18
C MET A 67 19.16 15.38 16.13
N ARG A 68 19.04 14.95 14.88
CA ARG A 68 19.80 15.48 13.75
C ARG A 68 18.88 16.23 12.82
N GLN A 69 19.32 17.41 12.40
CA GLN A 69 18.65 18.15 11.33
C GLN A 69 19.03 17.53 9.98
N GLY A 70 18.11 17.62 9.04
CA GLY A 70 18.28 17.10 7.70
C GLY A 70 17.13 17.54 6.80
N GLU A 71 17.03 16.88 5.66
CA GLU A 71 16.03 17.15 4.65
C GLU A 71 15.31 15.86 4.24
N ALA A 72 14.02 15.97 3.99
CA ALA A 72 13.23 14.92 3.36
C ALA A 72 12.64 15.44 2.04
N VAL A 73 12.77 14.63 0.98
CA VAL A 73 12.22 14.94 -0.34
C VAL A 73 11.36 13.77 -0.79
N LEU A 74 10.11 14.04 -1.15
CA LEU A 74 9.20 13.05 -1.73
C LEU A 74 8.93 13.42 -3.18
N VAL A 75 9.15 12.47 -4.08
CA VAL A 75 8.87 12.61 -5.51
C VAL A 75 7.76 11.65 -5.89
N PHE A 76 6.67 12.17 -6.44
CA PHE A 76 5.49 11.42 -6.88
C PHE A 76 5.34 11.50 -8.39
N VAL A 77 5.06 10.38 -9.04
CA VAL A 77 4.83 10.32 -10.49
C VAL A 77 4.00 9.11 -10.86
N THR A 78 3.07 9.25 -11.80
CA THR A 78 2.40 8.11 -12.42
C THR A 78 3.29 7.49 -13.50
N GLU A 79 3.43 6.17 -13.49
CA GLU A 79 4.20 5.46 -14.51
C GLU A 79 3.56 4.11 -14.89
N PRO A 80 3.77 3.65 -16.13
CA PRO A 80 3.40 2.29 -16.51
C PRO A 80 4.38 1.28 -15.92
N PHE A 81 3.85 0.23 -15.31
CA PHE A 81 4.63 -0.72 -14.51
C PHE A 81 4.20 -2.15 -14.80
N SER A 82 5.17 -3.05 -14.94
CA SER A 82 4.92 -4.48 -15.11
C SER A 82 4.55 -5.10 -13.76
N ALA A 83 3.33 -5.59 -13.62
CA ALA A 83 2.90 -6.28 -12.40
C ALA A 83 3.69 -7.57 -12.16
N SER A 84 3.97 -8.32 -13.23
CA SER A 84 4.69 -9.60 -13.14
C SER A 84 6.19 -9.44 -12.91
N LYS A 85 6.86 -8.51 -13.60
CA LYS A 85 8.32 -8.30 -13.52
C LYS A 85 8.72 -7.26 -12.48
N GLN A 86 7.77 -6.48 -11.98
CA GLN A 86 7.99 -5.42 -11.00
C GLN A 86 9.06 -4.39 -11.43
N VAL A 87 8.98 -3.97 -12.70
CA VAL A 87 9.82 -2.93 -13.31
C VAL A 87 8.97 -1.96 -14.13
N LYS A 88 9.47 -0.73 -14.32
CA LYS A 88 8.87 0.23 -15.25
C LYS A 88 8.82 -0.36 -16.67
N LEU A 89 7.73 -0.09 -17.38
CA LEU A 89 7.60 -0.45 -18.78
C LEU A 89 8.14 0.66 -19.68
N ASP A 90 8.98 0.30 -20.63
CA ASP A 90 9.44 1.21 -21.69
C ASP A 90 8.52 1.17 -22.93
N ASP A 91 7.80 0.07 -23.12
CA ASP A 91 6.79 -0.12 -24.17
C ASP A 91 5.48 -0.64 -23.56
N PRO A 92 4.69 0.25 -22.93
CA PRO A 92 3.46 -0.12 -22.23
C PRO A 92 2.37 -0.70 -23.14
N GLU A 93 2.33 -0.28 -24.41
CA GLU A 93 1.31 -0.72 -25.37
C GLU A 93 1.43 -2.21 -25.69
N ARG A 94 2.66 -2.75 -25.70
CA ARG A 94 2.91 -4.18 -25.95
C ARG A 94 2.76 -5.07 -24.73
N ALA A 95 2.65 -4.51 -23.53
CA ALA A 95 2.60 -5.27 -22.28
C ALA A 95 1.19 -5.81 -21.95
N GLY A 96 0.14 -5.33 -22.63
CA GLY A 96 -1.23 -5.82 -22.44
C GLY A 96 -1.66 -5.78 -20.97
N ASN A 97 -2.17 -6.90 -20.45
CA ASN A 97 -2.66 -7.00 -19.07
C ASN A 97 -1.55 -6.89 -18.00
N ASP A 98 -0.28 -6.94 -18.39
CA ASP A 98 0.85 -6.74 -17.47
C ASP A 98 1.13 -5.25 -17.21
N ASN A 99 0.58 -4.35 -18.04
CA ASN A 99 0.70 -2.90 -17.86
C ASN A 99 -0.27 -2.39 -16.80
N VAL A 100 0.27 -2.07 -15.63
CA VAL A 100 -0.47 -1.45 -14.53
C VAL A 100 0.04 -0.03 -14.32
N SER A 101 -0.86 0.94 -14.34
CA SER A 101 -0.52 2.31 -13.95
C SER A 101 -0.35 2.38 -12.44
N VAL A 102 0.82 2.86 -11.99
CA VAL A 102 1.14 3.02 -10.57
C VAL A 102 1.46 4.48 -10.26
N LEU A 103 1.12 4.92 -9.05
CA LEU A 103 1.71 6.10 -8.44
C LEU A 103 3.02 5.67 -7.75
N LYS A 104 4.15 6.00 -8.36
CA LYS A 104 5.46 5.81 -7.76
C LYS A 104 5.75 6.94 -6.77
N THR A 105 6.15 6.57 -5.56
CA THR A 105 6.70 7.49 -4.55
C THR A 105 8.16 7.16 -4.28
N ASN A 106 9.06 8.11 -4.52
CA ASN A 106 10.44 8.05 -4.04
C ASN A 106 10.59 9.00 -2.85
N ALA A 107 10.73 8.45 -1.64
CA ALA A 107 10.95 9.19 -0.41
C ALA A 107 12.44 9.14 -0.04
N ILE A 108 13.11 10.28 -0.06
CA ILE A 108 14.53 10.43 0.24
C ILE A 108 14.67 11.16 1.58
N ARG A 109 15.54 10.67 2.45
CA ARG A 109 15.91 11.32 3.71
C ARG A 109 17.41 11.46 3.78
N LYS A 110 17.88 12.68 4.06
CA LYS A 110 19.30 12.99 4.22
C LYS A 110 19.53 13.69 5.54
N PHE A 111 20.49 13.20 6.33
CA PHE A 111 20.88 13.83 7.59
C PHE A 111 22.32 13.40 7.94
N ASN A 112 23.01 14.22 8.73
CA ASN A 112 24.42 13.99 9.09
C ASN A 112 24.54 13.70 10.60
N THR A 113 25.39 12.70 10.96
CA THR A 113 25.66 12.34 12.36
C THR A 113 26.97 12.93 12.89
N GLY A 114 27.59 13.86 12.18
CA GLY A 114 28.92 14.42 12.42
C GLY A 114 30.03 13.58 11.80
N ILE A 115 29.95 12.25 11.98
CA ILE A 115 30.94 11.29 11.46
C ILE A 115 30.48 10.65 10.14
N TYR A 116 29.16 10.49 9.94
CA TYR A 116 28.60 9.86 8.75
C TYR A 116 27.47 10.68 8.15
N ASP A 117 27.46 10.74 6.82
CA ASP A 117 26.32 11.20 6.04
C ASP A 117 25.38 10.04 5.75
N TYR A 118 24.12 10.21 6.12
CA TYR A 118 23.06 9.28 5.76
C TYR A 118 22.28 9.84 4.58
N SER A 119 22.13 9.02 3.54
CA SER A 119 21.22 9.27 2.42
C SER A 119 20.43 7.99 2.17
N MET A 120 19.19 7.98 2.61
CA MET A 120 18.30 6.82 2.51
C MET A 120 17.19 7.13 1.51
N MET A 121 16.83 6.16 0.68
CA MET A 121 15.71 6.29 -0.25
C MET A 121 14.73 5.14 -0.03
N THR A 122 13.45 5.38 -0.21
CA THR A 122 12.42 4.34 -0.24
C THR A 122 11.55 4.57 -1.44
N SER A 123 11.41 3.57 -2.30
CA SER A 123 10.54 3.58 -3.47
C SER A 123 9.33 2.70 -3.23
N VAL A 124 8.13 3.22 -3.50
CA VAL A 124 6.85 2.51 -3.36
C VAL A 124 6.08 2.63 -4.67
N PHE A 125 5.52 1.52 -5.16
CA PHE A 125 4.81 1.44 -6.43
C PHE A 125 3.39 0.93 -6.18
N THR A 126 2.45 1.84 -5.99
CA THR A 126 1.06 1.52 -5.66
C THR A 126 0.16 1.72 -6.89
N PRO A 127 -0.67 0.72 -7.26
CA PRO A 127 -1.63 0.86 -8.36
C PRO A 127 -2.57 2.05 -8.17
N VAL A 128 -2.90 2.73 -9.26
CA VAL A 128 -3.95 3.77 -9.24
C VAL A 128 -5.34 3.12 -9.13
N GLN A 129 -5.57 2.03 -9.88
CA GLN A 129 -6.82 1.27 -9.87
C GLN A 129 -6.79 0.20 -8.75
N LEU A 130 -7.11 0.63 -7.52
CA LEU A 130 -7.08 -0.23 -6.33
C LEU A 130 -8.20 -1.27 -6.28
N ASP A 131 -9.28 -1.07 -7.04
CA ASP A 131 -10.35 -2.06 -7.22
C ASP A 131 -9.86 -3.30 -7.99
N GLN A 132 -9.00 -3.09 -9.00
CA GLN A 132 -8.38 -4.17 -9.76
C GLN A 132 -7.12 -4.73 -9.06
N PHE A 133 -6.32 -3.85 -8.45
CA PHE A 133 -5.06 -4.21 -7.79
C PHE A 133 -5.04 -3.65 -6.35
N PRO A 134 -5.59 -4.36 -5.37
CA PRO A 134 -5.82 -3.82 -4.02
C PRO A 134 -4.56 -3.63 -3.17
N SER A 135 -3.39 -4.07 -3.66
CA SER A 135 -2.13 -4.07 -2.92
C SER A 135 -1.03 -3.34 -3.68
N THR A 136 -0.14 -2.67 -2.95
CA THR A 136 1.12 -2.15 -3.47
C THR A 136 1.92 -3.26 -4.16
N LEU A 137 2.40 -3.01 -5.38
CA LEU A 137 3.06 -4.03 -6.20
C LEU A 137 4.52 -4.25 -5.78
N LYS A 138 5.20 -3.17 -5.37
CA LYS A 138 6.61 -3.22 -4.99
C LYS A 138 6.95 -2.15 -3.95
N THR A 139 7.84 -2.51 -3.03
CA THR A 139 8.55 -1.58 -2.15
C THR A 139 10.05 -1.89 -2.19
N TYR A 140 10.88 -0.86 -2.09
CA TYR A 140 12.33 -0.96 -2.04
C TYR A 140 12.90 0.09 -1.08
N HIS A 141 13.94 -0.26 -0.32
CA HIS A 141 14.60 0.59 0.68
C HIS A 141 16.11 0.62 0.44
#